data_AF-C0B611-F1
#
_entry.id   AF-C0B611-F1
#
_cell.length_a   1.000
_cell.length_b   1.000
_cell.length_c   1.000
_cell.angle_alpha   90.00
_cell.angle_beta   90.00
_cell.angle_gamma   90.00
#
_symmetry.space_group_name_H-M   'P 1'
#
loop_
_entity.id
_entity.type
_entity.pdbx_description
1 polymer ?
#
loop_
_entity_poly.entity_id
_entity_poly.type
_entity_poly.pdbx_seq_one_letter_code
_entity_poly.pdbx_strand_id
1 'polypeptide(L)'
;MSKMEYMPVDCLQVPKMLFQMEKYKNLSNTAKILYSLFLDRLKFAVQNGWVDGEGDLFVIYPKSEMKKDLNTTRYGVDQAVQELVQVGNLVRIISDNGKANHFYINDIYENEMEEESMMTLDSIMANMPMEERKIIMDKMVKASRDILETIADMGYLDEYETPLTSMEERNYRDELGQLDIDQISCDGYEFGMDLAFGILEENEENADRVLDIQKYVNRQHKKCSKKEIYESFGDSGTRNRK
;
A
#
# COMPACT_ATOMS: atom_id res chain seq x y z
N MET A 1 23.50 -40.03 -18.03
CA MET A 1 22.29 -39.30 -18.42
C MET A 1 22.60 -37.82 -18.26
N SER A 2 22.55 -37.04 -19.35
CA SER A 2 22.78 -35.60 -19.31
C SER A 2 21.73 -34.96 -18.39
N LYS A 3 22.15 -34.22 -17.36
CA LYS A 3 21.24 -33.29 -16.67
C LYS A 3 20.78 -32.29 -17.74
N MET A 4 19.51 -32.30 -18.10
CA MET A 4 18.91 -31.16 -18.78
C MET A 4 18.95 -30.02 -17.77
N GLU A 5 19.87 -29.07 -17.95
CA GLU A 5 19.75 -27.76 -17.32
C GLU A 5 18.45 -27.14 -17.84
N TYR A 6 17.49 -26.98 -16.95
CA TYR A 6 16.26 -26.30 -17.24
C TYR A 6 16.60 -24.82 -17.44
N MET A 7 16.61 -24.37 -18.68
CA MET A 7 16.80 -22.96 -18.99
C MET A 7 15.49 -22.25 -18.59
N PRO A 8 15.51 -21.29 -17.65
CA PRO A 8 14.30 -20.57 -17.28
C PRO A 8 13.79 -19.83 -18.53
N VAL A 9 12.57 -20.16 -18.93
CA VAL A 9 11.88 -19.49 -20.03
C VAL A 9 11.08 -18.35 -19.44
N ASP A 10 11.27 -17.15 -19.96
CA ASP A 10 10.45 -16.01 -19.58
C ASP A 10 9.01 -16.26 -20.03
N CYS A 11 8.12 -16.35 -19.05
CA CYS A 11 6.72 -16.67 -19.26
C CYS A 11 5.87 -15.41 -19.10
N LEU A 12 4.98 -15.17 -20.08
CA LEU A 12 3.96 -14.15 -19.95
C LEU A 12 2.97 -14.53 -18.84
N GLN A 13 2.87 -13.69 -17.80
CA GLN A 13 1.94 -13.91 -16.70
C GLN A 13 0.56 -13.40 -17.09
N VAL A 14 -0.41 -14.32 -17.17
CA VAL A 14 -1.81 -13.98 -17.47
C VAL A 14 -2.63 -14.07 -16.18
N PRO A 15 -3.29 -12.98 -15.75
CA PRO A 15 -4.11 -13.03 -14.55
C PRO A 15 -5.29 -13.99 -14.68
N LYS A 16 -5.44 -14.89 -13.69
CA LYS A 16 -6.53 -15.88 -13.64
C LYS A 16 -7.91 -15.22 -13.56
N MET A 17 -8.00 -14.03 -12.96
CA MET A 17 -9.24 -13.25 -12.83
C MET A 17 -9.88 -12.92 -14.18
N LEU A 18 -9.09 -12.74 -15.24
CA LEU A 18 -9.62 -12.53 -16.60
C LEU A 18 -10.40 -13.74 -17.13
N PHE A 19 -10.26 -14.91 -16.50
CA PHE A 19 -10.98 -16.14 -16.84
C PHE A 19 -12.04 -16.51 -15.79
N GLN A 20 -11.87 -16.08 -14.54
CA GLN A 20 -12.76 -16.44 -13.43
C GLN A 20 -13.94 -15.48 -13.28
N MET A 21 -13.73 -14.17 -13.49
CA MET A 21 -14.77 -13.16 -13.30
C MET A 21 -15.74 -13.09 -14.47
N GLU A 22 -17.04 -13.04 -14.19
CA GLU A 22 -18.07 -12.87 -15.22
C GLU A 22 -17.93 -11.55 -15.98
N LYS A 23 -17.50 -10.47 -15.29
CA LYS A 23 -17.19 -9.15 -15.86
C LYS A 23 -16.21 -9.23 -17.04
N TYR A 24 -15.23 -10.14 -16.97
CA TYR A 24 -14.17 -10.30 -17.98
C TYR A 24 -14.35 -11.49 -18.91
N LYS A 25 -15.43 -12.26 -18.74
CA LYS A 25 -15.72 -13.46 -19.54
C LYS A 25 -15.89 -13.15 -21.03
N ASN A 26 -16.40 -11.95 -21.34
CA ASN A 26 -16.64 -11.49 -22.71
C ASN A 26 -15.38 -10.94 -23.40
N LEU A 27 -14.25 -10.83 -22.71
CA LEU A 27 -12.99 -10.44 -23.35
C LEU A 27 -12.49 -11.54 -24.28
N SER A 28 -12.04 -11.15 -25.48
CA SER A 28 -11.37 -12.09 -26.37
C SER A 28 -10.03 -12.56 -25.78
N ASN A 29 -9.59 -13.75 -26.18
CA ASN A 29 -8.27 -14.26 -25.77
C ASN A 29 -7.15 -13.30 -26.17
N THR A 30 -7.29 -12.62 -27.32
CA THR A 30 -6.36 -11.59 -27.78
C THR A 30 -6.30 -10.42 -26.80
N ALA A 31 -7.44 -9.93 -26.31
CA ALA A 31 -7.49 -8.88 -25.30
C ALA A 31 -6.85 -9.32 -23.97
N LYS A 32 -7.10 -10.56 -23.52
CA LYS A 32 -6.48 -11.10 -22.29
C LYS A 32 -4.96 -11.20 -22.39
N ILE A 33 -4.45 -11.66 -23.54
CA ILE A 33 -3.01 -11.71 -23.81
C ILE A 33 -2.43 -10.29 -23.89
N LEU A 34 -3.13 -9.36 -24.55
CA LEU A 34 -2.69 -7.96 -24.64
C LEU A 34 -2.60 -7.29 -23.27
N TYR A 35 -3.56 -7.53 -22.38
CA TYR A 35 -3.51 -7.05 -20.99
C TYR A 35 -2.26 -7.58 -20.27
N SER A 36 -1.94 -8.85 -20.48
CA SER A 36 -0.74 -9.47 -19.90
C SER A 36 0.55 -8.84 -20.42
N LEU A 37 0.59 -8.49 -21.72
CA LEU A 37 1.72 -7.77 -22.33
C LEU A 37 1.86 -6.35 -21.76
N PHE A 38 0.75 -5.68 -21.46
CA PHE A 38 0.80 -4.39 -20.78
C PHE A 38 1.36 -4.51 -19.37
N LEU A 39 0.90 -5.49 -18.58
CA LEU A 39 1.43 -5.74 -17.24
C LEU A 39 2.93 -6.04 -17.26
N ASP A 40 3.39 -6.83 -18.23
CA ASP A 40 4.81 -7.16 -18.34
C ASP A 40 5.66 -5.93 -18.64
N ARG A 41 5.19 -5.03 -19.51
CA ARG A 41 5.84 -3.74 -19.78
C ARG A 41 5.73 -2.78 -18.59
N LEU A 42 4.63 -2.83 -17.83
CA LEU A 42 4.40 -2.01 -16.65
C LEU A 42 5.43 -2.30 -15.54
N LYS A 43 5.88 -3.55 -15.39
CA LYS A 43 6.96 -3.91 -14.45
C LYS A 43 8.23 -3.09 -14.67
N PHE A 44 8.48 -2.68 -15.91
CA PHE A 44 9.64 -1.87 -16.29
C PHE A 44 9.32 -0.36 -16.40
N ALA A 45 8.06 0.05 -16.16
CA ALA A 45 7.64 1.45 -16.26
C ALA A 45 8.47 2.37 -15.35
N VAL A 46 8.71 1.95 -14.10
CA VAL A 46 9.51 2.71 -13.13
C VAL A 46 10.95 2.90 -13.64
N GLN A 47 11.56 1.86 -14.21
CA GLN A 47 12.92 1.91 -14.75
C GLN A 47 13.01 2.78 -16.02
N ASN A 48 11.94 2.78 -16.83
CA ASN A 48 11.84 3.58 -18.05
C ASN A 48 11.40 5.03 -17.80
N GLY A 49 11.11 5.41 -16.55
CA GLY A 49 10.59 6.73 -16.19
C GLY A 49 9.18 6.99 -16.74
N TRP A 50 8.38 5.96 -16.95
CA TRP A 50 6.97 6.09 -17.35
C TRP A 50 6.07 6.32 -16.13
N VAL A 51 6.36 7.41 -15.44
CA VAL A 51 5.62 7.92 -14.30
C VAL A 51 5.14 9.32 -14.68
N ASP A 52 3.87 9.59 -14.47
CA ASP A 52 3.34 10.94 -14.69
C ASP A 52 3.64 11.88 -13.52
N GLY A 53 3.10 13.11 -13.58
CA GLY A 53 3.31 14.11 -12.54
C GLY A 53 2.56 13.85 -11.22
N GLU A 54 1.56 12.96 -11.23
CA GLU A 54 0.78 12.57 -10.06
C GLU A 54 1.34 11.30 -9.39
N GLY A 55 2.29 10.63 -10.05
CA GLY A 55 2.92 9.40 -9.57
C GLY A 55 2.31 8.14 -10.19
N ASP A 56 1.36 8.28 -11.13
CA ASP A 56 0.71 7.15 -11.78
C ASP A 56 1.60 6.58 -12.90
N LEU A 57 1.63 5.25 -12.95
CA LEU A 57 2.40 4.51 -13.95
C LEU A 57 1.62 4.39 -15.25
N PHE A 58 2.33 4.62 -16.36
CA PHE A 58 1.78 4.39 -17.70
C PHE A 58 2.73 3.52 -18.54
N VAL A 59 2.21 3.00 -19.64
CA VAL A 59 2.99 2.25 -20.63
C VAL A 59 2.88 2.93 -21.98
N ILE A 60 4.03 3.12 -22.63
CA ILE A 60 4.09 3.49 -24.04
C ILE A 60 4.17 2.20 -24.85
N TYR A 61 3.13 1.94 -25.64
CA TYR A 61 3.10 0.74 -26.48
C TYR A 61 2.50 1.06 -27.85
N PRO A 62 3.33 1.27 -28.88
CA PRO A 62 2.85 1.58 -30.22
C PRO A 62 2.02 0.44 -30.81
N LYS A 63 0.92 0.77 -31.50
CA LYS A 63 0.06 -0.23 -32.18
C LYS A 63 0.84 -1.13 -33.16
N SER A 64 1.92 -0.61 -33.74
CA SER A 64 2.81 -1.38 -34.62
C SER A 64 3.58 -2.48 -33.88
N GLU A 65 3.98 -2.24 -32.63
CA GLU A 65 4.62 -3.25 -31.79
C GLU A 65 3.59 -4.27 -31.30
N MET A 66 2.43 -3.80 -30.80
CA MET A 66 1.32 -4.69 -30.40
C MET A 66 0.94 -5.67 -31.51
N LYS A 67 0.91 -5.18 -32.76
CA LYS A 67 0.62 -6.00 -33.93
C LYS A 67 1.65 -7.11 -34.13
N LYS A 68 2.95 -6.80 -33.93
CA LYS A 68 4.04 -7.78 -34.06
C LYS A 68 3.98 -8.81 -32.93
N ASP A 69 3.80 -8.34 -31.70
CA ASP A 69 3.84 -9.18 -30.50
C ASP A 69 2.62 -10.13 -30.45
N LEU A 70 1.43 -9.65 -30.85
CA LEU A 70 0.22 -10.48 -30.95
C LEU A 70 0.10 -11.25 -32.27
N ASN A 71 0.99 -11.01 -33.23
CA ASN A 71 0.95 -11.57 -34.58
C ASN A 71 -0.44 -11.50 -35.23
N THR A 72 -1.08 -10.32 -35.15
CA THR A 72 -2.46 -10.12 -35.62
C THR A 72 -2.60 -8.96 -36.61
N THR A 73 -3.81 -8.72 -37.09
CA THR A 73 -4.11 -7.58 -37.96
C THR A 73 -4.20 -6.29 -37.15
N ARG A 74 -4.04 -5.14 -37.82
CA ARG A 74 -4.27 -3.83 -37.18
C ARG A 74 -5.66 -3.75 -36.56
N TYR A 75 -6.66 -4.27 -37.26
CA TYR A 75 -8.04 -4.35 -36.78
C TYR A 75 -8.16 -5.20 -35.51
N GLY A 76 -7.49 -6.36 -35.45
CA GLY A 76 -7.47 -7.21 -34.27
C GLY A 76 -6.86 -6.53 -33.03
N VAL A 77 -5.80 -5.75 -33.21
CA VAL A 77 -5.23 -4.92 -32.13
C VAL A 77 -6.22 -3.85 -31.69
N ASP A 78 -6.80 -3.11 -32.63
CA ASP A 78 -7.75 -2.04 -32.32
C ASP A 78 -8.98 -2.58 -31.56
N GLN A 79 -9.49 -3.74 -31.96
CA GLN A 79 -10.60 -4.41 -31.28
C GLN A 79 -10.19 -4.86 -29.87
N ALA A 80 -9.03 -5.50 -29.71
CA ALA A 80 -8.56 -5.94 -28.39
C ALA A 80 -8.36 -4.77 -27.42
N VAL A 81 -7.82 -3.64 -27.91
CA VAL A 81 -7.70 -2.41 -27.12
C VAL A 81 -9.07 -1.86 -26.73
N GLN A 82 -10.03 -1.83 -27.66
CA GLN A 82 -11.39 -1.38 -27.37
C GLN A 82 -12.10 -2.27 -26.34
N GLU A 83 -11.94 -3.58 -26.43
CA GLU A 83 -12.49 -4.53 -25.46
C GLU A 83 -11.95 -4.26 -24.05
N LEU A 84 -10.64 -4.01 -23.91
CA LEU A 84 -10.03 -3.70 -22.61
C LEU A 84 -10.53 -2.36 -22.03
N VAL A 85 -10.79 -1.37 -22.87
CA VAL A 85 -11.34 -0.07 -22.45
C VAL A 85 -12.81 -0.21 -22.04
N GLN A 86 -13.63 -0.91 -22.83
CA GLN A 86 -15.09 -0.92 -22.68
C GLN A 86 -15.61 -1.97 -21.67
N VAL A 87 -15.07 -3.19 -21.71
CA VAL A 87 -15.65 -4.32 -20.98
C VAL A 87 -15.20 -4.32 -19.52
N GLY A 88 -13.97 -3.86 -19.26
CA GLY A 88 -13.39 -3.96 -17.93
C GLY A 88 -12.82 -2.67 -17.36
N ASN A 89 -12.87 -1.54 -18.10
CA ASN A 89 -12.13 -0.34 -17.75
C ASN A 89 -10.69 -0.67 -17.33
N LEU A 90 -10.07 -1.64 -18.02
CA LEU A 90 -8.77 -2.18 -17.63
C LEU A 90 -7.63 -1.30 -18.11
N VAL A 91 -7.89 -0.53 -19.16
CA VAL A 91 -6.91 0.35 -19.79
C VAL A 91 -7.58 1.69 -20.10
N ARG A 92 -6.93 2.79 -19.71
CA ARG A 92 -7.29 4.14 -20.16
C ARG A 92 -6.24 4.64 -21.13
N ILE A 93 -6.68 5.36 -22.16
CA ILE A 93 -5.80 5.83 -23.23
C ILE A 93 -5.79 7.35 -23.23
N ILE A 94 -4.61 7.93 -23.02
CA ILE A 94 -4.40 9.36 -23.22
C ILE A 94 -3.57 9.52 -24.49
N SER A 95 -4.15 10.22 -25.47
CA SER A 95 -3.45 10.54 -26.73
C SER A 95 -2.61 11.79 -26.48
N ASP A 96 -1.29 11.64 -26.54
CA ASP A 96 -0.38 12.79 -26.50
C ASP A 96 -0.18 13.31 -27.93
N ASN A 97 -0.62 14.54 -28.20
CA ASN A 97 -0.77 15.15 -29.54
C ASN A 97 0.49 15.01 -30.43
N GLY A 98 0.60 13.90 -31.15
CA GLY A 98 1.69 13.58 -32.09
C GLY A 98 2.74 12.56 -31.59
N LYS A 99 2.61 12.05 -30.37
CA LYS A 99 3.47 11.01 -29.79
C LYS A 99 2.69 9.69 -29.60
N ALA A 100 3.41 8.63 -29.21
CA ALA A 100 2.81 7.34 -28.92
C ALA A 100 1.80 7.47 -27.76
N ASN A 101 0.71 6.69 -27.83
CA ASN A 101 -0.34 6.74 -26.82
C ASN A 101 0.18 6.30 -25.45
N HIS A 102 -0.26 6.99 -24.40
CA HIS A 102 -0.07 6.57 -23.01
C HIS A 102 -1.22 5.67 -22.59
N PHE A 103 -0.88 4.45 -22.17
CA PHE A 103 -1.83 3.47 -21.66
C PHE A 103 -1.68 3.37 -20.15
N TYR A 104 -2.72 3.74 -19.42
CA TYR A 104 -2.82 3.56 -17.97
C TYR A 104 -3.53 2.25 -17.71
N ILE A 105 -2.87 1.34 -16.99
CA ILE A 105 -3.43 0.03 -16.66
C ILE A 105 -4.06 0.13 -15.29
N ASN A 106 -5.37 -0.12 -15.22
CA ASN A 106 -6.04 -0.23 -13.94
C ASN A 106 -5.82 -1.65 -13.39
N ASP A 107 -5.55 -1.73 -12.10
CA ASP A 107 -5.46 -3.00 -11.41
C ASP A 107 -6.82 -3.70 -11.29
N ILE A 108 -6.75 -5.02 -11.27
CA ILE A 108 -7.90 -5.94 -11.22
C ILE A 108 -8.18 -6.47 -9.81
N TYR A 109 -7.72 -5.77 -8.76
CA TYR A 109 -7.91 -6.21 -7.38
C TYR A 109 -9.40 -6.23 -6.99
N GLU A 110 -9.76 -7.24 -6.20
CA GLU A 110 -11.10 -7.63 -5.79
C GLU A 110 -11.70 -6.71 -4.71
N ASN A 111 -11.45 -5.40 -4.75
CA ASN A 111 -11.98 -4.52 -3.71
C ASN A 111 -13.51 -4.34 -3.81
N GLU A 112 -14.11 -4.54 -4.99
CA GLU A 112 -15.56 -4.36 -5.18
C GLU A 112 -16.41 -5.40 -4.39
N MET A 113 -15.97 -6.67 -4.31
CA MET A 113 -16.75 -7.72 -3.62
C MET A 113 -16.64 -7.65 -2.09
N GLU A 114 -15.50 -7.21 -1.58
CA GLU A 114 -15.30 -6.95 -0.15
C GLU A 114 -16.03 -5.67 0.29
N GLU A 115 -15.99 -4.60 -0.50
CA GLU A 115 -16.72 -3.36 -0.21
C GLU A 115 -18.23 -3.54 -0.22
N GLU A 116 -18.81 -4.26 -1.19
CA GLU A 116 -20.26 -4.55 -1.22
C GLU A 116 -20.69 -5.45 -0.05
N SER A 117 -19.85 -6.42 0.33
CA SER A 117 -20.10 -7.29 1.50
C SER A 117 -19.96 -6.52 2.83
N MET A 118 -19.01 -5.60 2.93
CA MET A 118 -18.80 -4.75 4.09
C MET A 118 -19.91 -3.70 4.24
N MET A 119 -20.35 -3.07 3.14
CA MET A 119 -21.48 -2.14 3.11
C MET A 119 -22.81 -2.81 3.45
N THR A 120 -23.02 -4.07 3.05
CA THR A 120 -24.22 -4.83 3.41
C THR A 120 -24.22 -5.23 4.89
N LEU A 121 -23.07 -5.60 5.46
CA LEU A 121 -22.93 -5.87 6.89
C LEU A 121 -23.19 -4.62 7.74
N ASP A 122 -22.63 -3.46 7.39
CA ASP A 122 -22.89 -2.20 8.08
C ASP A 122 -24.38 -1.82 8.05
N SER A 123 -25.02 -2.01 6.90
CA SER A 123 -26.46 -1.76 6.72
C SER A 123 -27.32 -2.71 7.58
N ILE A 124 -26.90 -3.98 7.75
CA ILE A 124 -27.57 -4.96 8.60
C ILE A 124 -27.35 -4.62 10.09
N MET A 125 -26.12 -4.26 10.48
CA MET A 125 -25.77 -3.92 11.86
C MET A 125 -26.42 -2.62 12.34
N ALA A 126 -26.65 -1.65 11.45
CA ALA A 126 -27.33 -0.39 11.76
C ALA A 126 -28.84 -0.57 12.05
N ASN A 127 -29.46 -1.61 11.49
CA ASN A 127 -30.88 -1.89 11.65
C ASN A 127 -31.20 -2.90 12.78
N MET A 128 -30.19 -3.37 13.51
CA MET A 128 -30.32 -4.42 14.51
C MET A 128 -30.31 -3.85 15.95
N PRO A 129 -31.11 -4.38 16.88
CA PRO A 129 -31.05 -3.99 18.30
C PRO A 129 -29.67 -4.31 18.92
N MET A 130 -29.25 -3.46 19.85
CA MET A 130 -27.87 -3.43 20.36
C MET A 130 -27.42 -4.73 21.06
N GLU A 131 -28.34 -5.47 21.68
CA GLU A 131 -28.01 -6.74 22.33
C GLU A 131 -27.62 -7.83 21.31
N GLU A 132 -28.36 -7.93 20.21
CA GLU A 132 -28.07 -8.89 19.14
C GLU A 132 -26.79 -8.52 18.39
N ARG A 133 -26.57 -7.22 18.13
CA ARG A 133 -25.34 -6.70 17.53
C ARG A 133 -24.10 -7.06 18.35
N LYS A 134 -24.17 -6.97 19.68
CA LYS A 134 -23.05 -7.30 20.58
C LYS A 134 -22.69 -8.80 20.51
N ILE A 135 -23.70 -9.66 20.46
CA ILE A 135 -23.51 -11.13 20.35
C ILE A 135 -22.87 -11.50 19.02
N ILE A 136 -23.27 -10.84 17.92
CA ILE A 136 -22.72 -11.11 16.59
C ILE A 136 -21.28 -10.63 16.49
N MET A 137 -20.96 -9.43 16.98
CA MET A 137 -19.58 -8.92 16.99
C MET A 137 -18.64 -9.84 17.80
N ASP A 138 -19.07 -10.29 18.98
CA ASP A 138 -18.28 -11.21 19.80
C ASP A 138 -18.00 -12.54 19.07
N LYS A 139 -19.01 -13.11 18.40
CA LYS A 139 -18.85 -14.32 17.59
C LYS A 139 -17.94 -14.12 16.38
N MET A 140 -18.01 -12.95 15.72
CA MET A 140 -17.16 -12.63 14.56
C MET A 140 -15.70 -12.46 14.98
N VAL A 141 -15.42 -11.73 16.07
CA VAL A 141 -14.07 -11.56 16.63
C VAL A 141 -13.48 -12.90 17.07
N LYS A 142 -14.30 -13.78 17.63
CA LYS A 142 -13.86 -15.13 17.96
C LYS A 142 -13.53 -15.95 16.71
N ALA A 143 -14.41 -15.95 15.70
CA ALA A 143 -14.19 -16.69 14.47
C ALA A 143 -12.95 -16.20 13.71
N SER A 144 -12.68 -14.90 13.69
CA SER A 144 -11.46 -14.36 13.08
C SER A 144 -10.21 -14.82 13.81
N ARG A 145 -10.22 -14.81 15.16
CA ARG A 145 -9.12 -15.34 15.97
C ARG A 145 -8.84 -16.82 15.66
N ASP A 146 -9.87 -17.64 15.62
CA ASP A 146 -9.74 -19.08 15.35
C ASP A 146 -9.17 -19.35 13.94
N ILE A 147 -9.57 -18.55 12.94
CA ILE A 147 -9.02 -18.62 11.57
C ILE A 147 -7.54 -18.24 11.55
N LEU A 148 -7.17 -17.13 12.21
CA LEU A 148 -5.80 -16.66 12.27
C LEU A 148 -4.87 -17.65 12.98
N GLU A 149 -5.34 -18.23 14.09
CA GLU A 149 -4.64 -19.30 14.81
C GLU A 149 -4.40 -20.51 13.91
N THR A 150 -5.42 -20.91 13.13
CA THR A 150 -5.30 -22.00 12.15
C THR A 150 -4.27 -21.72 11.05
N ILE A 151 -4.19 -20.47 10.56
CA ILE A 151 -3.24 -20.08 9.52
C ILE A 151 -1.81 -20.04 10.08
N ALA A 152 -1.64 -19.58 11.32
CA ALA A 152 -0.37 -19.60 12.04
C ALA A 152 0.11 -21.05 12.27
N ASP A 153 -0.77 -21.95 12.70
CA ASP A 153 -0.48 -23.39 12.89
C ASP A 153 -0.03 -24.08 11.59
N MET A 154 -0.49 -23.59 10.44
CA MET A 154 -0.10 -24.10 9.13
C MET A 154 1.24 -23.51 8.62
N GLY A 155 1.88 -22.61 9.38
CA GLY A 155 3.17 -22.00 9.04
C GLY A 155 3.09 -20.99 7.89
N TYR A 156 1.90 -20.45 7.60
CA TYR A 156 1.73 -19.37 6.60
C TYR A 156 1.89 -17.97 7.20
N LEU A 157 1.83 -17.87 8.52
CA LEU A 157 2.17 -16.68 9.29
C LEU A 157 3.24 -17.12 10.29
N ASP A 158 4.43 -16.52 10.21
CA ASP A 158 5.27 -16.46 11.41
C ASP A 158 4.42 -15.77 12.48
N GLU A 159 4.47 -16.29 13.71
CA GLU A 159 3.64 -15.90 14.85
C GLU A 159 3.34 -14.39 14.83
N TYR A 160 2.10 -14.02 15.17
CA TYR A 160 1.76 -12.63 15.48
C TYR A 160 2.65 -12.16 16.64
N GLU A 161 3.87 -11.71 16.33
CA GLU A 161 4.53 -10.72 17.15
C GLU A 161 3.57 -9.53 17.13
N THR A 162 3.00 -9.25 18.30
CA THR A 162 2.49 -7.92 18.61
C THR A 162 3.48 -6.92 18.02
N PRO A 163 3.05 -6.01 17.13
CA PRO A 163 3.97 -5.04 16.54
C PRO A 163 4.78 -4.43 17.66
N LEU A 164 6.10 -4.60 17.60
CA LEU A 164 7.01 -3.99 18.55
C LEU A 164 6.62 -2.51 18.62
N THR A 165 6.37 -2.01 19.82
CA THR A 165 6.18 -0.57 20.02
C THR A 165 7.40 0.15 19.43
N SER A 166 7.26 1.40 18.99
CA SER A 166 8.40 2.16 18.44
C SER A 166 9.60 2.21 19.40
N MET A 167 9.36 2.04 20.70
CA MET A 167 10.40 1.90 21.73
C MET A 167 11.16 0.56 21.69
N GLU A 168 10.47 -0.53 21.36
CA GLU A 168 11.05 -1.86 21.23
C GLU A 168 11.79 -2.03 19.90
N GLU A 169 11.30 -1.43 18.82
CA GLU A 169 12.01 -1.41 17.52
C GLU A 169 13.40 -0.76 17.63
N ARG A 170 13.53 0.30 18.45
CA ARG A 170 14.80 1.03 18.64
C ARG A 170 15.67 0.51 19.79
N ASN A 171 15.27 -0.56 20.47
CA ASN A 171 16.01 -1.21 21.56
C ASN A 171 16.45 -0.24 22.67
N TYR A 172 15.57 0.64 23.16
CA TYR A 172 15.88 1.51 24.32
C TYR A 172 15.95 0.76 25.66
N ARG A 173 15.99 -0.58 25.65
CA ARG A 173 16.09 -1.42 26.84
C ARG A 173 17.36 -2.26 26.80
N ASP A 174 18.03 -2.35 27.93
CA ASP A 174 19.20 -3.21 28.12
C ASP A 174 18.80 -4.69 28.28
N GLU A 175 19.81 -5.56 28.37
CA GLU A 175 19.62 -7.01 28.57
C GLU A 175 18.88 -7.38 29.87
N LEU A 176 18.70 -6.43 30.79
CA LEU A 176 17.97 -6.58 32.05
C LEU A 176 16.55 -5.97 31.99
N GLY A 177 16.14 -5.47 30.83
CA GLY A 177 14.83 -4.85 30.58
C GLY A 177 14.69 -3.41 31.11
N GLN A 178 15.79 -2.82 31.59
CA GLN A 178 15.83 -1.44 32.07
C GLN A 178 16.13 -0.48 30.92
N LEU A 179 15.77 0.79 31.07
CA LEU A 179 16.03 1.78 30.03
C LEU A 179 17.55 1.97 29.83
N ASP A 180 18.02 1.82 28.59
CA ASP A 180 19.39 2.08 28.20
C ASP A 180 19.61 3.60 28.11
N ILE A 181 20.20 4.16 29.18
CA ILE A 181 20.42 5.59 29.33
C ILE A 181 21.41 6.12 28.29
N ASP A 182 22.38 5.29 27.87
CA ASP A 182 23.41 5.70 26.91
C ASP A 182 22.79 5.81 25.50
N GLN A 183 21.92 4.87 25.13
CA GLN A 183 21.16 4.92 23.89
C GLN A 183 20.16 6.09 23.87
N ILE A 184 19.44 6.33 24.98
CA ILE A 184 18.52 7.46 25.12
C ILE A 184 19.27 8.79 25.04
N SER A 185 20.49 8.87 25.57
CA SER A 185 21.29 10.09 25.48
C SER A 185 21.76 10.37 24.05
N CYS A 186 21.93 9.36 23.20
CA CYS A 186 22.33 9.51 21.81
C CYS A 186 21.16 9.92 20.90
N ASP A 187 19.94 9.46 21.21
CA ASP A 187 18.74 9.67 20.39
C ASP A 187 17.55 10.26 21.18
N GLY A 188 17.84 11.21 22.09
CA GLY A 188 16.86 11.69 23.07
C GLY A 188 15.64 12.42 22.49
N TYR A 189 15.74 12.93 21.26
CA TYR A 189 14.62 13.54 20.54
C TYR A 189 13.63 12.46 20.08
N GLU A 190 14.14 11.41 19.43
CA GLU A 190 13.31 10.32 18.91
C GLU A 190 12.74 9.48 20.05
N PHE A 191 13.52 9.22 21.10
CA PHE A 191 13.00 8.60 22.33
C PHE A 191 11.81 9.38 22.92
N GLY A 192 11.88 10.72 22.90
CA GLY A 192 10.79 11.57 23.35
C GLY A 192 9.55 11.51 22.47
N MET A 193 9.72 11.27 21.17
CA MET A 193 8.61 11.08 20.22
C MET A 193 7.98 9.70 20.38
N ASP A 194 8.80 8.65 20.42
CA ASP A 194 8.35 7.26 20.59
C ASP A 194 7.58 7.09 21.91
N LEU A 195 8.05 7.72 23.00
CA LEU A 195 7.34 7.75 24.27
C LEU A 195 6.01 8.50 24.18
N ALA A 196 5.94 9.59 23.42
CA ALA A 196 4.72 10.34 23.24
C ALA A 196 3.67 9.57 22.42
N PHE A 197 4.11 8.82 21.40
CA PHE A 197 3.25 7.94 20.61
C PHE A 197 2.75 6.75 21.44
N GLY A 198 3.62 6.08 22.20
CA GLY A 198 3.20 4.98 23.07
C GLY A 198 2.15 5.40 24.11
N ILE A 199 2.27 6.60 24.69
CA ILE A 199 1.25 7.14 25.61
C ILE A 199 -0.08 7.41 24.89
N LEU A 200 -0.06 7.82 23.62
CA LEU A 200 -1.28 8.05 22.85
C LEU A 200 -1.96 6.71 22.50
N GLU A 201 -1.19 5.69 22.11
CA GLU A 201 -1.66 4.33 21.84
C GLU A 201 -2.34 3.70 23.07
N GLU A 202 -1.72 3.79 24.25
CA GLU A 202 -2.32 3.30 25.51
C GLU A 202 -3.61 4.02 25.93
N ASN A 203 -3.91 5.18 25.34
CA ASN A 203 -5.09 5.98 25.67
C ASN A 203 -6.12 6.06 24.53
N GLU A 204 -5.99 5.25 23.48
CA GLU A 204 -6.85 5.28 22.28
C GLU A 204 -8.35 5.20 22.58
N GLU A 205 -8.76 4.48 23.62
CA GLU A 205 -10.18 4.36 24.03
C GLU A 205 -10.75 5.65 24.66
N ASN A 206 -9.91 6.67 24.89
CA ASN A 206 -10.31 7.95 25.51
C ASN A 206 -9.87 9.15 24.66
N ALA A 207 -10.67 9.45 23.64
CA ALA A 207 -10.41 10.50 22.65
C ALA A 207 -10.17 11.90 23.27
N ASP A 208 -10.86 12.25 24.35
CA ASP A 208 -10.67 13.54 25.03
C ASP A 208 -9.28 13.64 25.67
N ARG A 209 -8.81 12.55 26.29
CA ARG A 209 -7.48 12.47 26.91
C ARG A 209 -6.36 12.47 25.87
N VAL A 210 -6.54 11.74 24.77
CA VAL A 210 -5.63 11.74 23.61
C VAL A 210 -5.46 13.16 23.05
N LEU A 211 -6.57 13.88 22.86
CA LEU A 211 -6.55 15.24 22.34
C LEU A 211 -5.81 16.22 23.27
N ASP A 212 -5.96 16.08 24.59
CA ASP A 212 -5.27 16.92 25.57
C ASP A 212 -3.77 16.62 25.66
N ILE A 213 -3.39 15.35 25.57
CA ILE A 213 -1.98 14.91 25.49
C ILE A 213 -1.35 15.45 24.21
N GLN A 214 -2.00 15.29 23.05
CA GLN A 214 -1.53 15.78 21.76
C GLN A 214 -1.37 17.31 21.75
N LYS A 215 -2.32 18.06 22.32
CA LYS A 215 -2.18 19.52 22.51
C LYS A 215 -0.98 19.86 23.39
N TYR A 216 -0.72 19.10 24.45
CA TYR A 216 0.42 19.33 25.33
C TYR A 216 1.76 19.08 24.61
N VAL A 217 1.91 17.95 23.93
CA VAL A 217 3.11 17.60 23.14
C VAL A 217 3.37 18.67 22.09
N ASN A 218 2.35 19.07 21.32
CA ASN A 218 2.46 20.12 20.32
C ASN A 218 2.87 21.49 20.90
N ARG A 219 2.42 21.82 22.12
CA ARG A 219 2.86 23.04 22.82
C ARG A 219 4.32 22.97 23.24
N GLN A 220 4.80 21.81 23.70
CA GLN A 220 6.22 21.63 24.06
C GLN A 220 7.11 21.64 22.81
N HIS A 221 6.70 20.96 21.74
CA HIS A 221 7.40 20.99 20.45
C HIS A 221 7.55 22.43 19.90
N LYS A 222 6.46 23.23 19.93
CA LYS A 222 6.52 24.66 19.55
C LYS A 222 7.41 25.51 20.48
N LYS A 223 7.59 25.11 21.74
CA LYS A 223 8.50 25.80 22.67
C LYS A 223 9.96 25.40 22.44
N CYS A 224 10.25 24.12 22.19
CA CYS A 224 11.60 23.63 21.86
C CYS A 224 12.09 24.17 20.52
N SER A 225 11.28 24.10 19.46
CA SER A 225 11.62 24.65 18.14
C SER A 225 11.91 26.16 18.19
N LYS A 226 11.16 26.92 19.03
CA LYS A 226 11.48 28.34 19.27
C LYS A 226 12.83 28.52 19.97
N LYS A 227 13.19 27.63 20.91
CA LYS A 227 14.45 27.71 21.68
C LYS A 227 15.67 27.44 20.79
N GLU A 228 15.59 26.44 19.91
CA GLU A 228 16.63 26.13 18.91
C GLU A 228 16.84 27.27 17.91
N ILE A 229 15.76 27.97 17.52
CA ILE A 229 15.85 29.19 16.69
C ILE A 229 16.54 30.33 17.46
N TYR A 230 16.30 30.51 18.76
CA TYR A 230 17.00 31.56 19.52
C TYR A 230 18.49 31.24 19.77
N GLU A 231 18.85 29.96 19.93
CA GLU A 231 20.25 29.55 20.11
C GLU A 231 21.05 29.62 18.80
N SER A 232 20.43 29.35 17.65
CA SER A 232 21.06 29.47 16.32
C SER A 232 21.21 30.91 15.82
N PHE A 233 20.40 31.86 16.32
CA PHE A 233 20.53 33.30 16.01
C PHE A 233 21.32 34.10 17.05
N GLY A 234 21.72 33.48 18.18
CA GLY A 234 22.41 34.14 19.30
C GLY A 234 23.91 34.40 19.11
N ASP A 235 24.58 33.87 18.08
CA ASP A 235 26.03 34.01 17.90
C ASP A 235 26.45 35.04 16.82
N SER A 236 25.51 35.87 16.36
CA SER A 236 25.79 36.97 15.41
C SER A 236 25.88 38.34 16.10
N GLY A 237 26.76 38.46 17.11
CA GLY A 237 26.89 39.75 17.77
C GLY A 237 27.93 39.87 18.88
N THR A 238 29.22 39.69 18.57
CA THR A 238 30.31 40.59 19.06
C THR A 238 31.67 40.17 18.49
N ARG A 239 32.00 40.66 17.29
CA ARG A 239 33.39 40.86 16.87
C ARG A 239 33.47 41.99 15.86
N ASN A 240 33.66 43.22 16.35
CA ASN A 240 34.65 44.17 15.86
C ASN A 240 34.37 45.59 16.38
N ARG A 241 35.27 46.11 17.23
CA ARG A 241 36.26 47.13 16.83
C ARG A 241 37.09 47.57 18.05
N LYS A 242 38.41 47.54 17.84
CA LYS A 242 39.50 48.38 18.37
C LYS A 242 39.42 48.87 19.82
#